data_AF-A0A940VY83-F1
#
_entry.id   AF-A0A940VY83-F1
#
_cell.length_a   1.000
_cell.length_b   1.000
_cell.length_c   1.000
_cell.angle_alpha   90.00
_cell.angle_beta   90.00
_cell.angle_gamma   90.00
#
_symmetry.space_group_name_H-M   'P 1'
#
loop_
_entity.id
_entity.type
_entity.pdbx_description
1 polymer ?
#
loop_
_entity_poly.entity_id
_entity_poly.type
_entity_poly.pdbx_seq_one_letter_code
_entity_poly.pdbx_strand_id
1 'polypeptide(L)' 'MNGLMLLCIALVVCASGYFIYGRWLAKIWDIDPQAKTPAYRFEDGNDYVPSSKFTVFAHQ' A
#
# COMPACT_ATOMS: atom_id res chain seq x y z
N MET A 1 -37.48 -4.23 -4.93
CA MET A 1 -36.04 -3.89 -4.89
C MET A 1 -35.87 -2.56 -5.61
N ASN A 2 -35.42 -1.52 -4.90
CA ASN A 2 -35.19 -0.19 -5.49
C ASN A 2 -33.73 -0.10 -6.01
N GLY A 3 -33.48 0.60 -7.12
CA GLY A 3 -32.14 0.75 -7.69
C GLY A 3 -31.14 1.38 -6.71
N LEU A 4 -31.59 2.32 -5.87
CA LEU A 4 -30.77 2.91 -4.81
C LEU A 4 -30.28 1.86 -3.78
N MET A 5 -31.13 0.88 -3.46
CA MET A 5 -30.80 -0.19 -2.52
C MET A 5 -29.73 -1.13 -3.08
N LEU A 6 -29.80 -1.45 -4.38
CA LEU A 6 -28.78 -2.24 -5.07
C LEU A 6 -27.44 -1.50 -5.11
N LEU A 7 -27.43 -0.19 -5.37
CA LEU A 7 -26.23 0.65 -5.33
C LEU A 7 -25.57 0.61 -3.94
N CYS A 8 -26.36 0.80 -2.88
CA CYS A 8 -25.84 0.75 -1.50
C CYS A 8 -25.22 -0.61 -1.18
N ILE A 9 -25.88 -1.72 -1.56
CA ILE A 9 -25.35 -3.07 -1.37
C ILE A 9 -24.04 -3.25 -2.15
N ALA A 10 -23.97 -2.81 -3.40
CA ALA A 10 -22.76 -2.90 -4.21
C ALA A 10 -21.58 -2.14 -3.59
N LEU A 11 -21.82 -0.92 -3.09
CA LEU A 11 -20.80 -0.13 -2.39
C LEU A 11 -20.28 -0.85 -1.14
N VAL A 12 -21.19 -1.42 -0.33
CA VAL A 12 -20.81 -2.17 0.88
C VAL A 12 -19.98 -3.40 0.52
N VAL A 13 -20.35 -4.14 -0.52
CA VAL A 13 -19.60 -5.33 -0.97
C VAL A 13 -18.21 -4.93 -1.48
N CYS A 14 -18.11 -3.89 -2.31
CA CYS A 14 -16.83 -3.40 -2.83
C CYS A 14 -15.92 -2.88 -1.70
N ALA A 15 -16.47 -2.11 -0.76
CA ALA A 15 -15.73 -1.62 0.40
C ALA A 15 -15.25 -2.80 1.27
N SER A 16 -16.13 -3.75 1.55
CA SER A 16 -15.79 -4.95 2.33
C SER A 16 -14.68 -5.75 1.65
N GLY A 17 -14.76 -5.96 0.34
CA GLY A 17 -13.69 -6.61 -0.43
C GLY A 17 -12.36 -5.89 -0.29
N TYR A 18 -12.35 -4.57 -0.46
CA TYR A 18 -11.13 -3.76 -0.33
C TYR A 18 -10.49 -3.86 1.07
N PHE A 19 -11.27 -3.66 2.13
CA PHE A 19 -10.75 -3.66 3.50
C PHE A 19 -10.36 -5.05 3.99
N ILE A 20 -11.17 -6.07 3.73
CA ILE A 20 -10.92 -7.44 4.19
C ILE A 20 -9.73 -8.01 3.43
N TYR A 21 -9.74 -7.92 2.10
CA TYR A 21 -8.68 -8.48 1.27
C TYR A 21 -7.36 -7.72 1.46
N GLY A 22 -7.39 -6.38 1.48
CA GLY A 22 -6.18 -5.58 1.70
C GLY A 22 -5.52 -5.86 3.05
N ARG A 23 -6.31 -6.01 4.11
CA ARG A 23 -5.81 -6.31 5.46
C ARG A 23 -5.37 -7.76 5.62
N TRP A 24 -5.98 -8.71 4.90
CA TRP A 24 -5.52 -10.10 4.84
C TRP A 24 -4.19 -10.22 4.08
N LEU A 25 -4.06 -9.54 2.93
CA LEU A 25 -2.85 -9.54 2.13
C LEU A 25 -1.67 -8.94 2.91
N ALA A 26 -1.89 -7.81 3.57
CA ALA A 26 -0.87 -7.17 4.43
C ALA A 26 -0.37 -8.08 5.55
N LYS A 27 -1.23 -8.97 6.08
CA LYS A 27 -0.85 -9.96 7.10
C LYS A 27 0.00 -11.10 6.54
N ILE A 28 -0.29 -11.57 5.31
CA ILE A 28 0.49 -12.65 4.69
C ILE A 28 1.89 -12.18 4.34
N TRP A 29 2.00 -10.94 3.87
CA TRP A 29 3.24 -10.37 3.39
C TRP A 29 4.12 -9.81 4.51
N ASP A 30 3.67 -9.93 5.78
CA ASP A 30 4.37 -9.49 6.98
C ASP A 30 5.00 -8.10 6.80
N ILE A 31 4.19 -7.16 6.31
CA ILE A 31 4.67 -5.81 5.98
C ILE A 31 5.01 -5.11 7.29
N ASP A 32 6.30 -5.02 7.60
CA ASP A 32 6.81 -4.21 8.73
C ASP A 32 6.81 -2.73 8.33
N PRO A 33 5.92 -1.89 8.90
CA PRO A 33 5.86 -0.46 8.59
C PRO A 33 7.08 0.32 9.14
N GLN A 34 7.88 -0.28 10.02
CA GLN A 34 9.11 0.31 10.57
C GLN A 34 10.38 -0.19 9.86
N ALA A 35 10.24 -1.07 8.85
CA ALA A 35 11.36 -1.55 8.07
C ALA A 35 12.03 -0.38 7.34
N LYS A 36 13.20 0.01 7.83
CA LYS A 36 14.06 0.99 7.17
C LYS A 36 14.53 0.40 5.84
N THR A 37 14.34 1.14 4.76
CA THR A 37 14.85 0.75 3.45
C THR A 37 16.38 0.71 3.47
N PRO A 38 17.03 -0.09 2.60
CA PRO A 38 18.49 -0.19 2.56
C PRO A 38 19.18 1.18 2.38
N ALA A 39 18.52 2.12 1.68
CA ALA A 39 18.98 3.50 1.55
C ALA A 39 19.23 4.24 2.90
N TYR A 40 18.52 3.87 3.97
CA TYR A 40 18.72 4.43 5.32
C TYR A 40 19.53 3.52 6.25
N ARG A 41 19.68 2.23 5.92
CA ARG A 41 20.39 1.24 6.76
C ARG A 41 21.86 1.11 6.40
N PHE A 42 22.18 1.33 5.13
CA PHE A 42 23.52 1.20 4.56
C PHE A 42 23.95 2.49 3.88
N GLU A 43 23.52 3.65 4.40
CA GLU A 43 23.82 4.95 3.81
C GLU A 43 25.33 5.13 3.65
N ASP A 44 25.80 5.06 2.41
CA ASP A 44 27.22 5.08 2.04
C ASP A 44 27.58 6.29 1.17
N GLY A 45 26.59 7.12 0.83
CA GLY A 45 26.75 8.33 0.03
C GLY A 45 26.94 8.10 -1.47
N ASN A 46 26.95 6.84 -1.94
CA ASN A 46 27.06 6.48 -3.35
C ASN A 46 25.92 5.57 -3.80
N ASP A 47 25.90 4.31 -3.36
CA ASP A 47 24.97 3.29 -3.82
C ASP A 47 23.65 3.29 -3.01
N TYR A 48 23.71 3.77 -1.76
CA TYR A 48 22.57 3.86 -0.85
C TYR A 48 22.40 5.30 -0.37
N VAL A 49 21.60 6.08 -1.12
CA VAL A 49 21.30 7.48 -0.78
C VAL A 49 19.79 7.65 -0.52
N PRO A 50 19.38 8.22 0.63
CA PRO A 50 17.98 8.44 0.94
C PRO A 50 17.36 9.44 -0.05
N SER A 51 16.53 8.90 -0.94
CA SER A 51 15.90 9.65 -2.04
C SER A 51 14.41 9.85 -1.78
N SER A 52 13.86 10.96 -2.30
CA SER A 52 12.43 11.23 -2.16
C SER A 52 11.60 10.22 -2.95
N LYS A 53 10.41 9.84 -2.43
CA LYS A 53 9.50 8.89 -3.10
C LYS A 53 9.15 9.33 -4.52
N PHE A 54 9.02 10.64 -4.75
CA PHE A 54 8.74 11.22 -6.06
C PHE A 54 9.91 11.07 -7.03
N THR A 55 11.14 11.30 -6.55
CA THR A 55 12.35 11.13 -7.37
C THR A 55 12.52 9.67 -7.81
N VAL A 56 12.27 8.72 -6.90
CA VAL A 56 12.32 7.28 -7.22
C VAL A 56 11.25 6.89 -8.25
N PHE A 57 10.02 7.39 -8.09
CA PHE A 57 8.92 7.10 -9.01
C PHE A 57 9.12 7.71 -10.40
N ALA A 58 9.64 8.94 -10.48
CA ALA A 58 9.88 9.64 -11.74
C ALA A 58 11.06 9.09 -12.56
N HIS A 59 11.87 8.20 -11.97
CA HIS A 59 13.01 7.53 -12.62
C HIS A 59 12.74 6.08 -13.03
N GLN A 60 11.52 5.57 -12.82
CA GLN A 60 11.07 4.34 -13.48
C GLN A 60 10.83 4.56 -14.97
#